data_AF-A0A1U5Y724-F1
#
_entry.id   AF-A0A1U5Y724-F1
#
_cell.length_a   1.000
_cell.length_b   1.000
_cell.length_c   1.000
_cell.angle_alpha   90.00
_cell.angle_beta   90.00
_cell.angle_gamma   90.00
#
_symmetry.space_group_name_H-M   'P 1'
#
loop_
_entity.id
_entity.type
_entity.pdbx_description
1 polymer ?
#
loop_
_entity_poly.entity_id
_entity_poly.type
_entity_poly.pdbx_seq_one_letter_code
_entity_poly.pdbx_strand_id
1 'polypeptide(L)'
;MAAPRLRSLPRNVTDVTRVLACVDGSVQNLQVSSDVGSVQLEHTTPIREFFSWPGKRNYEGLYWSSTNRRHVEFESLLEREYLLAADNASDIVAIAAQPLALLWPRDTRGNRDHVADFFVRLANGDGRLVDVRSAKGAEKHAEQSALTRRVCDEIGWDYEVFTGLHPELAHNLRWLAGYRHDRSAPPTEVAESIEHCFAAPLPLQLGLDEASSRTGQSIELTTAHVLHLIWRRTLSTDMTRPLSMSSEVWA
;
A
#
# COMPACT_ATOMS: atom_id res chain seq x y z
N MET A 1 8.78 -7.08 23.75
CA MET A 1 8.85 -8.50 23.33
C MET A 1 8.40 -8.58 21.89
N ALA A 2 9.05 -9.39 21.05
CA ALA A 2 8.56 -9.59 19.67
C ALA A 2 7.15 -10.19 19.73
N ALA A 3 6.22 -9.60 18.97
CA ALA A 3 4.84 -10.06 18.92
C ALA A 3 4.76 -11.52 18.46
N PRO A 4 3.90 -12.35 19.04
CA PRO A 4 3.78 -13.76 18.65
C PRO A 4 3.22 -13.87 17.23
N ARG A 5 4.01 -14.46 16.33
CA ARG A 5 3.55 -14.89 14.99
C ARG A 5 3.07 -16.32 15.07
N LEU A 6 1.87 -16.61 14.56
CA LEU A 6 1.29 -17.94 14.65
C LEU A 6 1.87 -18.86 13.57
N ARG A 7 2.36 -20.04 13.96
CA ARG A 7 2.76 -21.11 13.02
C ARG A 7 1.57 -21.76 12.35
N SER A 8 0.44 -21.83 13.05
CA SER A 8 -0.82 -22.33 12.52
C SER A 8 -1.96 -21.47 13.07
N LEU A 9 -2.95 -21.21 12.22
CA LEU A 9 -4.14 -20.50 12.64
C LEU A 9 -5.07 -21.43 13.44
N PRO A 10 -5.72 -20.92 14.51
CA PRO A 10 -6.66 -21.71 15.28
C PRO A 10 -7.89 -22.05 14.43
N ARG A 11 -8.45 -23.25 14.65
CA ARG A 11 -9.71 -23.63 14.03
C ARG A 11 -10.87 -22.88 14.69
N ASN A 12 -11.71 -22.25 13.89
CA ASN A 12 -12.98 -21.71 14.40
C ASN A 12 -14.00 -22.84 14.57
N VAL A 13 -14.45 -23.04 15.80
CA VAL A 13 -15.48 -24.03 16.18
C VAL A 13 -16.87 -23.40 16.36
N THR A 14 -16.97 -22.08 16.21
CA THR A 14 -18.22 -21.33 16.30
C THR A 14 -18.93 -21.28 14.94
N ASP A 15 -20.18 -20.86 14.94
CA ASP A 15 -21.01 -20.61 13.77
C ASP A 15 -20.91 -19.17 13.24
N VAL A 16 -20.07 -18.33 13.86
CA VAL A 16 -19.85 -16.94 13.47
C VAL A 16 -18.44 -16.74 12.92
N THR A 17 -18.27 -15.78 12.00
CA THR A 17 -16.94 -15.40 11.52
C THR A 17 -16.18 -14.67 12.62
N ARG A 18 -14.87 -14.94 12.71
CA ARG A 18 -13.99 -14.30 13.70
C ARG A 18 -12.81 -13.62 13.04
N VAL A 19 -12.33 -12.53 13.63
CA VAL A 19 -11.14 -11.79 13.22
C VAL A 19 -10.04 -12.05 14.24
N LEU A 20 -8.92 -12.59 13.76
CA LEU A 20 -7.73 -12.82 14.55
C LEU A 20 -6.63 -11.85 14.11
N ALA A 21 -6.20 -10.96 14.99
CA ALA A 21 -5.17 -9.96 14.68
C ALA A 21 -4.16 -9.86 15.83
N CYS A 22 -2.93 -9.47 15.54
CA CYS A 22 -1.93 -9.20 16.57
C CYS A 22 -1.62 -7.70 16.58
N VAL A 23 -2.22 -6.98 17.52
CA VAL A 23 -2.15 -5.51 17.64
C VAL A 23 -1.31 -5.18 18.86
N ASP A 24 -0.27 -4.36 18.70
CA ASP A 24 0.64 -3.98 19.79
C ASP A 24 1.19 -5.17 20.59
N GLY A 25 1.46 -6.27 19.90
CA GLY A 25 1.96 -7.52 20.49
C GLY A 25 0.92 -8.39 21.21
N SER A 26 -0.35 -7.97 21.23
CA SER A 26 -1.45 -8.71 21.83
C SER A 26 -2.33 -9.36 20.76
N VAL A 27 -2.53 -10.67 20.86
CA VAL A 27 -3.44 -11.40 19.97
C VAL A 27 -4.88 -11.13 20.39
N GLN A 28 -5.65 -10.54 19.48
CA GLN A 28 -7.08 -10.32 19.61
C GLN A 28 -7.82 -11.35 18.76
N ASN A 29 -8.91 -11.91 19.30
CA ASN A 29 -9.78 -12.85 18.61
C ASN A 29 -11.23 -12.40 18.79
N LEU A 30 -11.73 -11.64 17.83
CA LEU A 30 -13.01 -10.93 17.91
C LEU A 30 -14.06 -11.62 17.04
N GLN A 31 -15.33 -11.56 17.43
CA GLN A 31 -16.41 -11.86 16.50
C GLN A 31 -16.55 -10.68 15.52
N VAL A 32 -16.81 -10.96 14.25
CA VAL A 32 -17.08 -9.91 13.27
C VAL A 32 -18.29 -9.08 13.73
N SER A 33 -18.11 -7.76 13.70
CA SER A 33 -19.10 -6.73 14.01
C SER A 33 -18.49 -5.37 13.62
N SER A 34 -19.30 -4.31 13.61
CA SER A 34 -18.83 -2.93 13.40
C SER A 34 -17.74 -2.50 14.40
N ASP A 35 -17.73 -3.07 15.61
CA ASP A 35 -16.75 -2.73 16.65
C ASP A 35 -15.32 -3.08 16.23
N VAL A 36 -15.15 -4.08 15.36
CA VAL A 36 -13.86 -4.45 14.78
C VAL A 36 -13.26 -3.28 13.98
N GLY A 37 -14.09 -2.38 13.44
CA GLY A 37 -13.65 -1.20 12.70
C GLY A 37 -12.79 -0.24 13.54
N SER A 38 -12.94 -0.28 14.87
CA SER A 38 -12.16 0.52 15.81
C SER A 38 -10.79 -0.07 16.15
N VAL A 39 -10.50 -1.30 15.70
CA VAL A 39 -9.19 -1.94 15.93
C VAL A 39 -8.13 -1.23 15.08
N GLN A 40 -7.03 -0.85 15.72
CA GLN A 40 -5.89 -0.18 15.07
C GLN A 40 -5.03 -1.18 14.28
N LEU A 41 -5.59 -1.72 13.19
CA LEU A 41 -4.92 -2.71 12.36
C LEU A 41 -3.62 -2.18 11.71
N GLU A 42 -3.46 -0.88 11.57
CA GLU A 42 -2.22 -0.21 11.15
C GLU A 42 -1.03 -0.48 12.09
N HIS A 43 -1.29 -0.86 13.34
CA HIS A 43 -0.28 -1.22 14.33
C HIS A 43 -0.05 -2.73 14.43
N THR A 44 -0.64 -3.51 13.51
CA THR A 44 -0.49 -4.96 13.54
C THR A 44 0.91 -5.40 13.17
N THR A 45 1.31 -6.52 13.75
CA THR A 45 2.39 -7.35 13.22
C THR A 45 1.79 -8.52 12.44
N PRO A 46 2.49 -9.04 11.40
CA PRO A 46 2.02 -10.18 10.63
C PRO A 46 1.49 -11.31 11.50
N ILE A 47 0.24 -11.73 11.27
CA ILE A 47 -0.46 -12.69 12.14
C ILE A 47 0.17 -14.10 12.10
N ARG A 48 0.88 -14.43 11.01
CA ARG A 48 1.52 -15.74 10.81
C ARG A 48 3.03 -15.62 10.58
N GLU A 49 3.76 -16.70 10.84
CA GLU A 49 5.16 -16.81 10.44
C GLU A 49 5.27 -16.89 8.90
N PHE A 50 6.26 -16.19 8.34
CA PHE A 50 6.68 -16.36 6.96
C PHE A 50 7.38 -17.71 6.84
N PHE A 51 6.84 -18.63 6.05
CA PHE A 51 7.51 -19.90 5.76
C PHE A 51 8.44 -19.73 4.55
N SER A 52 9.75 -19.87 4.75
CA SER A 52 10.75 -19.89 3.69
C SER A 52 11.27 -21.32 3.47
N TRP A 53 11.39 -21.75 2.22
CA TRP A 53 12.00 -23.05 1.87
C TRP A 53 12.72 -22.98 0.52
N PRO A 54 13.79 -23.76 0.30
CA PRO A 54 14.53 -23.76 -0.96
C PRO A 54 13.64 -24.06 -2.18
N GLY A 55 13.77 -23.27 -3.25
CA GLY A 55 12.97 -23.43 -4.47
C GLY A 55 11.58 -22.79 -4.43
N LYS A 56 11.25 -22.03 -3.38
CA LYS A 56 10.03 -21.20 -3.33
C LYS A 56 10.02 -20.24 -4.54
N ARG A 57 8.94 -20.29 -5.32
CA ARG A 57 8.79 -19.49 -6.55
C ARG A 57 8.49 -18.01 -6.27
N ASN A 58 8.11 -17.68 -5.04
CA ASN A 58 7.73 -16.32 -4.67
C ASN A 58 8.91 -15.62 -3.97
N TYR A 59 9.17 -14.37 -4.36
CA TYR A 59 10.18 -13.51 -3.74
C TYR A 59 9.61 -12.85 -2.50
N GLU A 60 10.19 -13.15 -1.34
CA GLU A 60 9.91 -12.47 -0.08
C GLU A 60 10.94 -11.38 0.20
N GLY A 61 10.54 -10.32 0.92
CA GLY A 61 11.45 -9.23 1.24
C GLY A 61 10.83 -8.13 2.09
N LEU A 62 11.63 -7.08 2.29
CA LEU A 62 11.26 -5.88 3.02
C LEU A 62 11.18 -4.69 2.06
N TYR A 63 10.03 -4.03 1.99
CA TYR A 63 9.82 -2.79 1.24
C TYR A 63 9.92 -1.59 2.18
N TRP A 64 10.86 -0.67 1.94
CA TRP A 64 10.87 0.61 2.66
C TRP A 64 9.75 1.51 2.15
N SER A 65 8.74 1.74 2.98
CA SER A 65 7.60 2.63 2.75
C SER A 65 7.87 4.01 3.32
N SER A 66 7.72 5.03 2.48
CA SER A 66 7.76 6.45 2.86
C SER A 66 6.53 6.86 3.68
N THR A 67 5.36 6.29 3.41
CA THR A 67 4.13 6.46 4.22
C THR A 67 4.32 5.95 5.64
N ASN A 68 4.83 4.74 5.80
CA ASN A 68 5.01 4.14 7.12
C ASN A 68 6.29 4.59 7.83
N ARG A 69 7.29 5.10 7.09
CA ARG A 69 8.65 5.35 7.57
C ARG A 69 9.32 4.13 8.21
N ARG A 70 9.00 2.94 7.70
CA ARG A 70 9.58 1.65 8.10
C ARG A 70 9.47 0.63 6.97
N HIS A 71 10.08 -0.52 7.18
CA HIS A 71 9.91 -1.66 6.28
C HIS A 71 8.54 -2.32 6.47
N VAL A 72 7.94 -2.75 5.37
CA VAL A 72 6.73 -3.57 5.29
C VAL A 72 7.08 -4.87 4.57
N GLU A 73 6.70 -6.01 5.12
CA GLU A 73 6.95 -7.31 4.51
C GLU A 73 6.09 -7.57 3.27
N PHE A 74 6.62 -8.34 2.32
CA PHE A 74 5.86 -8.92 1.21
C PHE A 74 6.36 -10.34 0.91
N GLU A 75 5.48 -11.19 0.38
CA GLU A 75 5.77 -12.58 -0.03
C GLU A 75 5.82 -12.76 -1.55
N SER A 76 5.48 -11.75 -2.35
CA SER A 76 5.54 -11.82 -3.81
C SER A 76 5.92 -10.50 -4.49
N LEU A 77 6.37 -10.58 -5.76
CA LEU A 77 6.64 -9.38 -6.55
C LEU A 77 5.38 -8.56 -6.84
N LEU A 78 4.21 -9.21 -6.89
CA LEU A 78 2.93 -8.53 -7.08
C LEU A 78 2.52 -7.78 -5.81
N GLU A 79 2.76 -8.35 -4.63
CA GLU A 79 2.59 -7.64 -3.36
C GLU A 79 3.56 -6.45 -3.24
N ARG A 80 4.82 -6.60 -3.70
CA ARG A 80 5.74 -5.47 -3.79
C ARG A 80 5.24 -4.37 -4.72
N GLU A 81 4.58 -4.73 -5.82
CA GLU A 81 3.95 -3.77 -6.73
C GLU A 81 2.74 -3.08 -6.10
N TYR A 82 1.94 -3.79 -5.30
CA TYR A 82 0.90 -3.17 -4.48
C TYR A 82 1.49 -2.17 -3.48
N LEU A 83 2.53 -2.55 -2.73
CA LEU A 83 3.20 -1.67 -1.78
C LEU A 83 3.75 -0.40 -2.45
N LEU A 84 4.27 -0.53 -3.68
CA LEU A 84 4.71 0.61 -4.47
C LEU A 84 3.56 1.58 -4.79
N ALA A 85 2.39 1.05 -5.17
CA ALA A 85 1.20 1.87 -5.43
C ALA A 85 0.65 2.51 -4.15
N ALA A 86 0.55 1.72 -3.08
CA ALA A 86 0.04 2.18 -1.79
C ALA A 86 0.92 3.26 -1.16
N ASP A 87 2.25 3.19 -1.34
CA ASP A 87 3.19 4.20 -0.83
C ASP A 87 3.19 5.52 -1.65
N ASN A 88 2.66 5.49 -2.88
CA ASN A 88 2.44 6.69 -3.70
C ASN A 88 1.06 7.31 -3.48
N ALA A 89 0.09 6.53 -3.00
CA ALA A 89 -1.28 6.99 -2.78
C ALA A 89 -1.34 8.06 -1.69
N SER A 90 -1.97 9.20 -1.99
CA SER A 90 -2.06 10.33 -1.05
C SER A 90 -3.11 10.14 0.04
N ASP A 91 -4.07 9.24 -0.17
CA ASP A 91 -5.15 8.92 0.77
C ASP A 91 -4.78 7.80 1.74
N ILE A 92 -3.66 7.10 1.56
CA ILE A 92 -3.20 6.05 2.47
C ILE A 92 -2.20 6.62 3.48
N VAL A 93 -2.50 6.48 4.77
CA VAL A 93 -1.68 7.02 5.88
C VAL A 93 -0.94 5.95 6.68
N ALA A 94 -1.32 4.67 6.54
CA ALA A 94 -0.58 3.56 7.11
C ALA A 94 -0.86 2.26 6.35
N ILE A 95 0.13 1.38 6.32
CA ILE A 95 0.09 0.08 5.64
C ILE A 95 0.52 -1.02 6.61
N ALA A 96 -0.23 -2.10 6.71
CA ALA A 96 0.12 -3.27 7.51
C ALA A 96 0.10 -4.54 6.66
N ALA A 97 1.17 -5.33 6.72
CA ALA A 97 1.28 -6.61 6.04
C ALA A 97 0.70 -7.74 6.90
N GLN A 98 -0.06 -8.63 6.27
CA GLN A 98 -0.73 -9.77 6.90
C GLN A 98 -1.40 -9.41 8.24
N PRO A 99 -2.26 -8.38 8.24
CA PRO A 99 -2.71 -7.70 9.46
C PRO A 99 -3.60 -8.58 10.33
N LEU A 100 -4.34 -9.50 9.70
CA LEU A 100 -5.33 -10.34 10.35
C LEU A 100 -5.57 -11.64 9.58
N ALA A 101 -6.17 -12.60 10.27
CA ALA A 101 -6.83 -13.76 9.69
C ALA A 101 -8.33 -13.70 9.96
N LEU A 102 -9.14 -13.92 8.92
CA LEU A 102 -10.56 -14.21 9.02
C LEU A 102 -10.73 -15.71 9.23
N LEU A 103 -11.37 -16.11 10.33
CA LEU A 103 -11.67 -17.50 10.63
C LEU A 103 -13.14 -17.75 10.34
N TRP A 104 -13.43 -18.53 9.30
CA TRP A 104 -14.79 -18.76 8.83
C TRP A 104 -15.58 -19.64 9.81
N PRO A 105 -16.92 -19.54 9.85
CA PRO A 105 -17.77 -20.45 10.63
C PRO A 105 -17.43 -21.91 10.40
N ARG A 106 -17.57 -22.76 11.42
CA ARG A 106 -17.18 -24.19 11.41
C ARG A 106 -17.72 -25.00 10.23
N ASP A 107 -18.89 -24.62 9.71
CA ASP A 107 -19.64 -25.31 8.66
C ASP A 107 -19.42 -24.69 7.26
N THR A 108 -18.51 -23.72 7.15
CA THR A 108 -18.12 -23.12 5.87
C THR A 108 -17.41 -24.16 5.00
N ARG A 109 -17.96 -24.42 3.82
CA ARG A 109 -17.39 -25.39 2.88
C ARG A 109 -16.12 -24.84 2.23
N GLY A 110 -15.09 -25.67 2.10
CA GLY A 110 -13.89 -25.39 1.31
C GLY A 110 -12.86 -24.48 1.98
N ASN A 111 -13.30 -23.40 2.64
CA ASN A 111 -12.40 -22.42 3.28
C ASN A 111 -12.54 -22.48 4.80
N ARG A 112 -11.42 -22.67 5.51
CA ARG A 112 -11.36 -22.67 6.98
C ARG A 112 -11.02 -21.30 7.54
N ASP A 113 -10.17 -20.59 6.82
CA ASP A 113 -9.63 -19.30 7.21
C ASP A 113 -9.13 -18.55 5.96
N HIS A 114 -8.81 -17.28 6.13
CA HIS A 114 -8.20 -16.42 5.12
C HIS A 114 -7.29 -15.41 5.80
N VAL A 115 -6.04 -15.27 5.35
CA VAL A 115 -5.13 -14.21 5.78
C VAL A 115 -5.12 -13.15 4.69
N ALA A 116 -5.53 -11.93 5.03
CA ALA A 116 -5.43 -10.81 4.09
C ALA A 116 -3.98 -10.43 3.85
N ASP A 117 -3.64 -9.97 2.65
CA ASP A 117 -2.26 -9.61 2.33
C ASP A 117 -1.88 -8.27 2.95
N PHE A 118 -2.77 -7.28 2.86
CA PHE A 118 -2.56 -5.95 3.46
C PHE A 118 -3.82 -5.38 4.09
N PHE A 119 -3.61 -4.49 5.05
CA PHE A 119 -4.60 -3.50 5.48
C PHE A 119 -3.99 -2.12 5.29
N VAL A 120 -4.80 -1.17 4.82
CA VAL A 120 -4.40 0.23 4.77
C VAL A 120 -5.39 1.10 5.55
N ARG A 121 -4.85 2.06 6.29
CA ARG A 121 -5.63 3.12 6.92
C ARG A 121 -5.72 4.27 5.94
N LEU A 122 -6.94 4.71 5.66
CA LEU A 122 -7.21 5.85 4.82
C LEU A 122 -7.19 7.16 5.64
N ALA A 123 -6.90 8.27 4.98
CA ALA A 123 -6.79 9.60 5.60
C ALA A 123 -8.10 10.08 6.23
N ASN A 124 -9.24 9.57 5.76
CA ASN A 124 -10.56 9.84 6.34
C ASN A 124 -10.85 9.00 7.61
N GLY A 125 -9.95 8.09 7.98
CA GLY A 125 -10.09 7.19 9.13
C GLY A 125 -10.59 5.79 8.77
N ASP A 126 -11.11 5.57 7.57
CA ASP A 126 -11.64 4.27 7.15
C ASP A 126 -10.52 3.24 6.94
N GLY A 127 -10.89 1.97 7.02
CA GLY A 127 -10.00 0.85 6.75
C GLY A 127 -10.27 0.25 5.37
N ARG A 128 -9.21 -0.21 4.70
CA ARG A 128 -9.33 -1.06 3.51
C ARG A 128 -8.53 -2.33 3.69
N LEU A 129 -9.19 -3.47 3.49
CA LEU A 129 -8.55 -4.78 3.44
C LEU A 129 -8.21 -5.12 1.98
N VAL A 130 -7.01 -5.64 1.74
CA VAL A 130 -6.52 -5.92 0.39
C VAL A 130 -6.01 -7.35 0.27
N ASP A 131 -6.49 -8.02 -0.75
CA ASP A 131 -5.92 -9.28 -1.24
C ASP A 131 -5.19 -9.03 -2.56
N VAL A 132 -3.96 -9.53 -2.67
CA VAL A 132 -3.13 -9.43 -3.87
C VAL A 132 -3.16 -10.75 -4.62
N ARG A 133 -3.67 -10.74 -5.85
CA ARG A 133 -3.87 -11.96 -6.64
C ARG A 133 -3.51 -11.71 -8.10
N SER A 134 -2.87 -12.68 -8.76
CA SER A 134 -2.82 -12.63 -10.23
C SER A 134 -4.25 -12.64 -10.82
N ALA A 135 -4.45 -12.15 -12.04
CA ALA A 135 -5.78 -12.13 -12.68
C ALA A 135 -6.48 -13.51 -12.63
N LYS A 136 -5.76 -14.58 -12.99
CA LYS A 136 -6.25 -15.97 -12.88
C LYS A 136 -6.52 -16.39 -11.42
N GLY A 137 -5.72 -15.90 -10.48
CA GLY A 137 -5.93 -16.12 -9.05
C GLY A 137 -7.20 -15.44 -8.52
N ALA A 138 -7.50 -14.23 -8.99
CA ALA A 138 -8.71 -13.51 -8.62
C ALA A 138 -9.97 -14.27 -9.06
N GLU A 139 -9.99 -14.80 -10.28
CA GLU A 139 -11.09 -15.66 -10.77
C GLU A 139 -11.22 -16.93 -9.92
N LYS A 140 -10.10 -17.63 -9.68
CA LYS A 140 -10.09 -18.89 -8.93
C LYS A 140 -10.57 -18.73 -7.49
N HIS A 141 -10.30 -17.58 -6.86
CA HIS A 141 -10.60 -17.31 -5.46
C HIS A 141 -11.79 -16.36 -5.27
N ALA A 142 -12.63 -16.19 -6.29
CA ALA A 142 -13.77 -15.26 -6.26
C ALA A 142 -14.75 -15.53 -5.09
N GLU A 143 -15.02 -16.80 -4.75
CA GLU A 143 -15.89 -17.14 -3.61
C GLU A 143 -15.31 -16.71 -2.26
N GLN A 144 -13.99 -16.87 -2.06
CA GLN A 144 -13.29 -16.40 -0.87
C GLN A 144 -13.28 -14.87 -0.81
N SER A 145 -13.04 -14.20 -1.94
CA SER A 145 -13.12 -12.74 -2.02
C SER A 145 -14.53 -12.22 -1.75
N ALA A 146 -15.58 -12.94 -2.17
CA ALA A 146 -16.95 -12.59 -1.82
C ALA A 146 -17.26 -12.75 -0.31
N LEU A 147 -16.66 -13.76 0.35
CA LEU A 147 -16.74 -13.92 1.80
C LEU A 147 -16.03 -12.76 2.51
N THR A 148 -14.82 -12.42 2.10
CA THR A 148 -14.04 -11.29 2.65
C THR A 148 -14.77 -9.96 2.46
N ARG A 149 -15.37 -9.73 1.27
CA ARG A 149 -16.16 -8.53 1.01
C ARG A 149 -17.32 -8.38 1.98
N ARG A 150 -18.11 -9.44 2.21
CA ARG A 150 -19.23 -9.40 3.16
C ARG A 150 -18.77 -9.06 4.58
N VAL A 151 -17.62 -9.57 5.01
CA VAL A 151 -17.05 -9.21 6.31
C VAL A 151 -16.64 -7.74 6.35
N CYS A 152 -16.00 -7.23 5.30
CA CYS A 152 -15.62 -5.82 5.24
C CYS A 152 -16.86 -4.91 5.25
N ASP A 153 -17.91 -5.25 4.47
CA ASP A 153 -19.17 -4.52 4.46
C ASP A 153 -19.84 -4.49 5.85
N GLU A 154 -19.77 -5.58 6.61
CA GLU A 154 -20.30 -5.67 7.98
C GLU A 154 -19.50 -4.83 8.99
N ILE A 155 -18.17 -4.78 8.82
CA ILE A 155 -17.27 -3.98 9.66
C ILE A 155 -17.35 -2.48 9.30
N GLY A 156 -17.68 -2.16 8.05
CA GLY A 156 -17.59 -0.80 7.49
C GLY A 156 -16.22 -0.49 6.86
N TRP A 157 -15.54 -1.51 6.33
CA TRP A 157 -14.28 -1.35 5.59
C TRP A 157 -14.46 -1.49 4.09
N ASP A 158 -13.58 -0.84 3.34
CA ASP A 158 -13.38 -1.13 1.93
C ASP A 158 -12.73 -2.49 1.74
N TYR A 159 -13.02 -3.15 0.60
CA TYR A 159 -12.31 -4.35 0.18
C TYR A 159 -11.86 -4.28 -1.28
N GLU A 160 -10.56 -4.52 -1.48
CA GLU A 160 -9.89 -4.49 -2.77
C GLU A 160 -9.24 -5.85 -3.07
N VAL A 161 -9.37 -6.30 -4.33
CA VAL A 161 -8.55 -7.38 -4.88
C VAL A 161 -7.62 -6.74 -5.90
N PHE A 162 -6.35 -6.60 -5.53
CA PHE A 162 -5.35 -6.00 -6.39
C PHE A 162 -4.76 -7.04 -7.35
N THR A 163 -4.85 -6.76 -8.65
CA THR A 163 -4.40 -7.69 -9.71
C THR A 163 -3.17 -7.22 -10.49
N GLY A 164 -2.48 -6.20 -10.00
CA GLY A 164 -1.35 -5.56 -10.68
C GLY A 164 -1.70 -4.22 -11.29
N LEU A 165 -0.67 -3.43 -11.56
CA LEU A 165 -0.81 -2.12 -12.20
C LEU A 165 -0.79 -2.26 -13.73
N HIS A 166 -1.35 -1.25 -14.42
CA HIS A 166 -1.07 -1.07 -15.84
C HIS A 166 0.45 -0.90 -16.06
N PRO A 167 1.04 -1.48 -17.13
CA PRO A 167 2.48 -1.54 -17.32
C PRO A 167 3.20 -0.19 -17.25
N GLU A 168 2.60 0.85 -17.85
CA GLU A 168 3.13 2.21 -17.90
C GLU A 168 3.15 2.85 -16.51
N LEU A 169 2.04 2.74 -15.77
CA LEU A 169 1.96 3.21 -14.38
C LEU A 169 2.98 2.48 -13.51
N ALA A 170 3.08 1.16 -13.65
CA ALA A 170 4.04 0.34 -12.92
C ALA A 170 5.49 0.77 -13.21
N HIS A 171 5.81 1.06 -14.47
CA HIS A 171 7.12 1.53 -14.89
C HIS A 171 7.45 2.90 -14.27
N ASN A 172 6.54 3.86 -14.42
CA ASN A 172 6.73 5.21 -13.91
C ASN A 172 6.87 5.24 -12.39
N LEU A 173 6.03 4.49 -11.66
CA LEU A 173 6.13 4.40 -10.19
C LEU A 173 7.44 3.75 -9.76
N ARG A 174 7.91 2.70 -10.44
CA ARG A 174 9.19 2.06 -10.12
C ARG A 174 10.35 3.03 -10.26
N TRP A 175 10.31 3.90 -11.26
CA TRP A 175 11.30 4.96 -11.44
C TRP A 175 11.18 6.05 -10.37
N LEU A 176 9.97 6.61 -10.20
CA LEU A 176 9.72 7.69 -9.23
C LEU A 176 9.99 7.29 -7.78
N ALA A 177 9.84 6.01 -7.44
CA ALA A 177 10.16 5.52 -6.10
C ALA A 177 11.59 5.84 -5.67
N GLY A 178 12.54 6.06 -6.59
CA GLY A 178 13.88 6.56 -6.25
C GLY A 178 13.87 7.88 -5.47
N TYR A 179 12.85 8.71 -5.67
CA TYR A 179 12.71 10.05 -5.10
C TYR A 179 11.75 10.12 -3.92
N ARG A 180 11.22 8.99 -3.43
CA ARG A 180 10.27 8.97 -2.29
C ARG A 180 10.86 9.36 -0.93
N HIS A 181 12.19 9.39 -0.83
CA HIS A 181 12.89 9.62 0.44
C HIS A 181 12.96 11.11 0.80
N ASP A 182 12.95 11.42 2.11
CA ASP A 182 13.06 12.79 2.63
C ASP A 182 14.28 13.58 2.12
N ARG A 183 15.37 12.90 1.72
CA ARG A 183 16.54 13.56 1.10
C ARG A 183 16.24 14.24 -0.24
N SER A 184 15.13 13.88 -0.86
CA SER A 184 14.63 14.48 -2.10
C SER A 184 13.49 15.46 -1.83
N ALA A 185 13.08 15.65 -0.57
CA ALA A 185 12.03 16.59 -0.22
C ALA A 185 12.58 18.03 -0.21
N PRO A 186 11.96 18.98 -0.93
CA PRO A 186 12.34 20.38 -0.85
C PRO A 186 11.95 20.99 0.51
N PRO A 187 12.70 22.00 0.99
CA PRO A 187 12.20 22.93 2.01
C PRO A 187 10.90 23.60 1.55
N THR A 188 10.02 23.99 2.47
CA THR A 188 8.69 24.55 2.17
C THR A 188 8.73 25.70 1.16
N GLU A 189 9.61 26.69 1.36
CA GLU A 189 9.73 27.85 0.44
C GLU A 189 10.14 27.46 -0.99
N VAL A 190 10.95 26.39 -1.11
CA VAL A 190 11.37 25.83 -2.40
C VAL A 190 10.22 25.06 -3.04
N ALA A 191 9.45 24.30 -2.25
CA ALA A 191 8.26 23.59 -2.72
C ALA A 191 7.22 24.57 -3.30
N GLU A 192 6.87 25.62 -2.56
CA GLU A 192 5.95 26.68 -3.00
C GLU A 192 6.44 27.37 -4.29
N SER A 193 7.75 27.60 -4.39
CA SER A 193 8.36 28.17 -5.60
C SER A 193 8.26 27.25 -6.80
N ILE A 194 8.46 25.94 -6.60
CA ILE A 194 8.32 24.91 -7.64
C ILE A 194 6.84 24.80 -8.06
N GLU A 195 5.91 24.68 -7.11
CA GLU A 195 4.47 24.61 -7.38
C GLU A 195 3.99 25.80 -8.19
N HIS A 196 4.50 27.00 -7.91
CA HIS A 196 4.18 28.20 -8.69
C HIS A 196 4.64 28.10 -10.16
N CYS A 197 5.84 27.54 -10.43
CA CYS A 197 6.31 27.31 -11.80
C CYS A 197 5.44 26.28 -12.56
N PHE A 198 4.80 25.38 -11.83
CA PHE A 198 3.86 24.37 -12.37
C PHE A 198 2.39 24.73 -12.14
N ALA A 199 2.06 26.00 -11.89
CA ALA A 199 0.66 26.43 -11.66
C ALA A 199 -0.27 26.22 -12.87
N ALA A 200 0.31 26.05 -14.06
CA ALA A 200 -0.36 25.56 -15.25
C ALA A 200 0.45 24.38 -15.84
N PRO A 201 -0.18 23.49 -16.61
CA PRO A 201 0.52 22.39 -17.27
C PRO A 201 1.73 22.88 -18.07
N LEU A 202 2.90 22.36 -17.74
CA LEU A 202 4.18 22.75 -18.32
C LEU A 202 5.05 21.51 -18.58
N PRO A 203 5.74 21.40 -19.73
CA PRO A 203 6.70 20.33 -19.94
C PRO A 203 7.75 20.29 -18.82
N LEU A 204 8.02 19.10 -18.29
CA LEU A 204 8.93 18.89 -17.16
C LEU A 204 10.28 19.61 -17.35
N GLN A 205 10.88 19.56 -18.53
CA GLN A 205 12.13 20.27 -18.82
C GLN A 205 12.04 21.78 -18.56
N LEU A 206 11.00 22.43 -19.09
CA LEU A 206 10.84 23.88 -18.96
C LEU A 206 10.58 24.28 -17.52
N GLY A 207 9.77 23.50 -16.80
CA GLY A 207 9.52 23.76 -15.39
C GLY A 207 10.75 23.53 -14.51
N LEU A 208 11.60 22.56 -14.84
CA LEU A 208 12.88 22.36 -14.17
C LEU A 208 13.82 23.55 -14.38
N ASP A 209 13.93 24.06 -15.61
CA ASP A 209 14.76 25.21 -15.94
C ASP A 209 14.26 26.49 -15.21
N GLU A 210 12.95 26.72 -15.21
CA GLU A 210 12.33 27.85 -14.51
C GLU A 210 12.50 27.74 -12.98
N ALA A 211 12.20 26.57 -12.40
CA ALA A 211 12.32 26.35 -10.96
C ALA A 211 13.79 26.44 -10.49
N SER A 212 14.74 25.93 -11.26
CA SER A 212 16.17 26.04 -10.97
C SER A 212 16.63 27.51 -11.01
N SER A 213 16.21 28.27 -12.03
CA SER A 213 16.53 29.69 -12.13
C SER A 213 15.91 30.52 -11.00
N ARG A 214 14.67 30.21 -10.60
CA ARG A 214 13.94 30.94 -9.55
C ARG A 214 14.49 30.66 -8.16
N THR A 215 14.82 29.40 -7.86
CA THR A 215 15.28 28.97 -6.53
C THR A 215 16.79 29.10 -6.35
N GLY A 216 17.54 29.26 -7.44
CA GLY A 216 19.01 29.30 -7.44
C GLY A 216 19.65 27.94 -7.15
N GLN A 217 18.86 26.86 -7.14
CA GLN A 217 19.34 25.50 -6.93
C GLN A 217 19.89 24.90 -8.23
N SER A 218 20.82 23.94 -8.10
CA SER A 218 21.30 23.19 -9.26
C SER A 218 20.16 22.42 -9.93
N ILE A 219 20.33 22.13 -11.23
CA ILE A 219 19.32 21.39 -12.00
C ILE A 219 19.09 19.98 -11.44
N GLU A 220 20.13 19.33 -10.94
CA GLU A 220 20.05 17.98 -10.36
C GLU A 220 19.24 17.98 -9.06
N LEU A 221 19.47 18.96 -8.19
CA LEU A 221 18.73 19.11 -6.94
C LEU A 221 17.26 19.46 -7.21
N THR A 222 17.02 20.40 -8.13
CA THR A 222 15.67 20.78 -8.59
C THR A 222 14.94 19.57 -9.17
N THR A 223 15.62 18.74 -9.97
CA THR A 223 15.05 17.50 -10.51
C THR A 223 14.63 16.55 -9.40
N ALA A 224 15.47 16.36 -8.38
CA ALA A 224 15.11 15.51 -7.24
C ALA A 224 13.89 16.04 -6.48
N HIS A 225 13.80 17.35 -6.27
CA HIS A 225 12.65 18.00 -5.62
C HIS A 225 11.36 17.82 -6.43
N VAL A 226 11.38 18.12 -7.73
CA VAL A 226 10.20 18.00 -8.60
C VAL A 226 9.71 16.54 -8.66
N LEU A 227 10.62 15.57 -8.83
CA LEU A 227 10.24 14.16 -8.86
C LEU A 227 9.73 13.66 -7.50
N HIS A 228 10.23 14.21 -6.39
CA HIS A 228 9.67 13.95 -5.06
C HIS A 228 8.25 14.50 -4.92
N LEU A 229 8.00 15.73 -5.40
CA LEU A 229 6.66 16.33 -5.34
C LEU A 229 5.66 15.57 -6.24
N ILE A 230 6.11 15.03 -7.39
CA ILE A 230 5.29 14.11 -8.20
C ILE A 230 5.02 12.81 -7.44
N TRP A 231 6.02 12.22 -6.78
CA TRP A 231 5.82 11.05 -5.93
C TRP A 231 4.83 11.30 -4.79
N ARG A 232 4.88 12.48 -4.16
CA ARG A 232 3.95 12.88 -3.09
C ARG A 232 2.60 13.36 -3.60
N ARG A 233 2.41 13.40 -4.93
CA ARG A 233 1.22 13.89 -5.61
C ARG A 233 0.89 15.36 -5.30
N THR A 234 1.88 16.12 -4.86
CA THR A 234 1.83 17.59 -4.77
C THR A 234 1.97 18.22 -6.15
N LEU A 235 2.70 17.55 -7.04
CA LEU A 235 2.62 17.76 -8.48
C LEU A 235 1.99 16.53 -9.13
N SER A 236 1.34 16.75 -10.26
CA SER A 236 0.62 15.77 -11.06
C SER A 236 1.20 15.73 -12.48
N THR A 237 1.11 14.56 -13.10
CA THR A 237 1.47 14.30 -14.50
C THR A 237 0.61 13.14 -15.00
N ASP A 238 0.44 13.00 -16.32
CA ASP A 238 -0.18 11.81 -16.89
C ASP A 238 0.72 10.58 -16.69
N MET A 239 0.35 9.73 -15.72
CA MET A 239 1.08 8.51 -15.37
C MET A 239 0.72 7.32 -16.26
N THR A 240 -0.21 7.48 -17.22
CA THR A 240 -0.58 6.44 -18.19
C THR A 240 0.34 6.41 -19.41
N ARG A 241 1.26 7.37 -19.51
CA ARG A 241 2.30 7.45 -20.55
C ARG A 241 3.69 7.45 -19.90
N PRO A 242 4.73 6.99 -20.60
CA PRO A 242 6.10 7.03 -20.07
C PRO A 242 6.48 8.45 -19.61
N LEU A 243 6.94 8.57 -18.36
CA LEU A 243 7.43 9.83 -17.82
C LEU A 243 8.69 10.26 -18.56
N SER A 244 8.71 11.50 -19.04
CA SER A 244 9.80 12.05 -19.86
C SER A 244 9.93 13.55 -19.63
N MET A 245 10.99 14.14 -20.18
CA MET A 245 11.21 15.59 -20.12
C MET A 245 10.15 16.42 -20.86
N SER A 246 9.37 15.80 -21.75
CA SER A 246 8.23 16.43 -22.42
C SER A 246 6.88 16.17 -21.75
N SER A 247 6.84 15.39 -20.67
CA SER A 247 5.61 15.16 -19.91
C SER A 247 5.12 16.48 -19.31
N GLU A 248 3.84 16.78 -19.46
CA GLU A 248 3.22 17.93 -18.81
C GLU A 248 3.05 17.66 -17.32
N VAL A 249 3.53 18.59 -16.50
CA VAL A 249 3.44 18.56 -15.05
C VAL A 249 2.67 19.79 -14.58
N TRP A 250 1.85 19.64 -13.54
CA TRP A 250 1.08 20.72 -12.92
C TRP A 250 0.93 20.50 -11.42
N ALA A 251 0.66 21.55 -10.65
CA ALA A 251 0.30 21.45 -9.22
C ALA A 251 -1.15 20.98 -9.04
#